data_AF-A0AAU5V396-F1
#
_entry.id   AF-A0AAU5V396-F1
#
_cell.length_a   1.000
_cell.length_b   1.000
_cell.length_c   1.000
_cell.angle_alpha   90.00
_cell.angle_beta   90.00
_cell.angle_gamma   90.00
#
_symmetry.space_group_name_H-M   'P 1'
#
loop_
_entity.id
_entity.type
_entity.pdbx_description
1 polymer ?
#
loop_
_entity_poly.entity_id
_entity_poly.type
_entity_poly.pdbx_seq_one_letter_code
_entity_poly.pdbx_strand_id
1 'polypeptide(L)'
;MRDDHRLPADSDLTSAHGVLTRTNWAALQHAYGRAADAPEMLIALLNTDQGVRTKALGDLHDVLHHQNTIYEATVPTARYVAAILSDPRTMLPVDKVRGTFPGCMRAKLLTGP
;
A
#
# COMPACT_ATOMS: atom_id res chain seq x y z
N MET A 1 -19.02 38.52 -9.11
CA MET A 1 -17.87 38.01 -9.87
C MET A 1 -16.67 37.94 -8.95
N ARG A 2 -16.51 36.79 -8.29
CA ARG A 2 -15.25 36.28 -7.75
C ARG A 2 -15.27 34.81 -8.11
N ASP A 3 -14.42 34.43 -9.04
CA ASP A 3 -14.26 33.06 -9.49
C ASP A 3 -13.68 32.22 -8.35
N ASP A 4 -14.55 31.49 -7.67
CA ASP A 4 -14.17 30.37 -6.81
C ASP A 4 -13.70 29.21 -7.70
N HIS A 5 -12.47 29.29 -8.20
CA HIS A 5 -11.72 28.11 -8.64
C HIS A 5 -11.33 27.30 -7.39
N ARG A 6 -12.34 26.66 -6.78
CA ARG A 6 -12.11 25.56 -5.85
C ARG A 6 -11.58 24.39 -6.67
N LEU A 7 -10.26 24.24 -6.68
CA LEU A 7 -9.61 23.04 -7.19
C LEU A 7 -10.31 21.83 -6.56
N PRO A 8 -10.74 20.82 -7.34
CA PRO A 8 -11.30 19.61 -6.79
C PRO A 8 -10.29 19.04 -5.79
N ALA A 9 -10.78 18.62 -4.62
CA ALA A 9 -9.94 18.24 -3.50
C ALA A 9 -8.82 17.28 -3.94
N ASP A 10 -7.60 17.78 -3.98
CA ASP A 10 -6.36 17.01 -4.19
C ASP A 10 -6.25 15.84 -3.18
N SER A 11 -6.99 15.95 -2.07
CA SER A 11 -7.20 14.91 -1.06
C SER A 11 -7.87 13.64 -1.58
N ASP A 12 -8.72 13.68 -2.61
CA ASP A 12 -9.40 12.48 -3.11
C ASP A 12 -8.47 11.63 -4.00
N LEU A 13 -7.61 12.29 -4.79
CA LEU A 13 -6.57 11.65 -5.61
C LEU A 13 -5.43 11.06 -4.78
N THR A 14 -5.21 11.62 -3.59
CA THR A 14 -4.22 11.13 -2.62
C THR A 14 -4.86 10.22 -1.56
N SER A 15 -6.18 10.05 -1.56
CA SER A 15 -6.84 9.16 -0.59
C SER A 15 -6.57 7.70 -0.90
N ALA A 16 -6.42 6.87 0.14
CA ALA A 16 -6.23 5.43 -0.01
C ALA A 16 -7.34 4.79 -0.88
N HIS A 17 -8.59 5.21 -0.67
CA HIS A 17 -9.72 4.73 -1.45
C HIS A 17 -9.69 5.20 -2.92
N GLY A 18 -9.34 6.46 -3.16
CA GLY A 18 -9.18 7.00 -4.51
C GLY A 18 -8.09 6.27 -5.31
N VAL A 19 -6.97 5.95 -4.68
CA VAL A 19 -5.90 5.15 -5.30
C VAL A 19 -6.40 3.77 -5.71
N LEU A 20 -7.17 3.08 -4.85
CA LEU A 20 -7.72 1.75 -5.16
C LEU A 20 -8.71 1.79 -6.34
N THR A 21 -9.60 2.77 -6.37
CA THR A 21 -10.73 2.80 -7.31
C THR A 21 -10.38 3.42 -8.67
N ARG A 22 -9.41 4.34 -8.72
CA ARG A 22 -9.03 5.05 -9.96
C ARG A 22 -7.86 4.40 -10.70
N THR A 23 -7.14 3.48 -10.07
CA THR A 23 -6.04 2.75 -10.71
C THR A 23 -6.59 1.54 -11.45
N ASN A 24 -6.26 1.39 -12.74
CA ASN A 24 -6.60 0.20 -13.51
C ASN A 24 -5.58 -0.93 -13.25
N TRP A 25 -5.70 -1.56 -12.09
CA TRP A 25 -4.77 -2.60 -11.61
C TRP A 25 -4.57 -3.77 -12.57
N ALA A 26 -5.63 -4.19 -13.26
CA ALA A 26 -5.57 -5.29 -14.24
C ALA A 26 -4.75 -4.95 -15.51
N ALA A 27 -4.51 -3.67 -15.77
CA ALA A 27 -3.63 -3.23 -16.85
C ALA A 27 -2.16 -3.19 -16.43
N LEU A 28 -1.86 -3.07 -15.13
CA LEU A 28 -0.51 -2.89 -14.62
C LEU A 28 0.21 -4.23 -14.45
N GLN A 29 1.54 -4.21 -14.62
CA GLN A 29 2.42 -5.30 -14.20
C GLN A 29 2.99 -5.08 -12.79
N HIS A 30 3.25 -6.18 -12.12
CA HIS A 30 4.15 -6.34 -10.97
C HIS A 30 5.06 -7.56 -11.20
N ALA A 31 5.91 -7.89 -10.23
CA ALA A 31 6.89 -8.99 -10.27
C ALA A 31 6.36 -10.34 -10.77
N TYR A 32 5.11 -10.68 -10.46
CA TYR A 32 4.49 -11.97 -10.79
C TYR A 32 3.46 -11.89 -11.92
N GLY A 33 3.48 -10.82 -12.73
CA GLY A 33 2.54 -10.61 -13.84
C GLY A 33 1.53 -9.50 -13.59
N ARG A 34 0.26 -9.73 -13.92
CA ARG A 34 -0.82 -8.73 -13.81
C ARG A 34 -1.14 -8.42 -12.35
N ALA A 35 -1.17 -7.14 -11.99
CA ALA A 35 -1.38 -6.68 -10.62
C ALA A 35 -2.86 -6.60 -10.21
N ALA A 36 -3.73 -7.46 -10.75
CA ALA A 36 -5.17 -7.42 -10.49
C ALA A 36 -5.55 -7.75 -9.03
N ASP A 37 -4.66 -8.42 -8.32
CA ASP A 37 -4.70 -8.83 -6.92
C ASP A 37 -4.16 -7.78 -5.94
N ALA A 38 -3.37 -6.81 -6.43
CA ALA A 38 -2.79 -5.75 -5.59
C ALA A 38 -3.81 -4.99 -4.72
N PRO A 39 -5.04 -4.66 -5.17
CA PRO A 39 -6.04 -4.02 -4.32
C PRO A 39 -6.36 -4.80 -3.04
N GLU A 40 -6.46 -6.12 -3.14
CA GLU A 40 -6.78 -6.98 -2.00
C GLU A 40 -5.64 -6.96 -0.98
N MET A 41 -4.40 -7.06 -1.45
CA MET A 41 -3.19 -6.97 -0.61
C MET A 41 -3.13 -5.61 0.11
N LEU A 42 -3.41 -4.51 -0.59
CA LEU A 42 -3.37 -3.15 -0.03
C LEU A 42 -4.44 -2.93 1.04
N ILE A 43 -5.66 -3.43 0.83
CA ILE A 43 -6.72 -3.40 1.82
C ILE A 43 -6.34 -4.22 3.05
N ALA A 44 -5.73 -5.39 2.84
CA ALA A 44 -5.34 -6.32 3.89
C ALA A 44 -4.30 -5.75 4.87
N LEU A 45 -3.50 -4.73 4.47
CA LEU A 45 -2.61 -3.99 5.39
C LEU A 45 -3.36 -3.36 6.57
N LEU A 46 -4.63 -3.02 6.41
CA LEU A 46 -5.45 -2.38 7.45
C LEU A 46 -6.43 -3.35 8.11
N ASN A 47 -6.26 -4.66 7.90
CA ASN A 47 -7.07 -5.69 8.53
C ASN A 47 -6.84 -5.73 10.05
N THR A 48 -7.85 -6.11 10.83
CA THR A 48 -7.72 -6.27 12.28
C THR A 48 -6.94 -7.52 12.67
N ASP A 49 -6.95 -8.55 11.83
CA ASP A 49 -6.17 -9.77 12.00
C ASP A 49 -4.68 -9.54 11.70
N GLN A 50 -3.82 -9.96 12.64
CA GLN A 50 -2.36 -9.77 12.54
C GLN A 50 -1.73 -10.65 11.46
N GLY A 51 -2.20 -11.88 11.27
CA GLY A 51 -1.69 -12.78 10.24
C GLY A 51 -1.99 -12.25 8.84
N VAL A 52 -3.19 -11.70 8.64
CA VAL A 52 -3.59 -11.06 7.37
C VAL A 52 -2.71 -9.85 7.07
N ARG A 53 -2.50 -8.93 8.02
CA ARG A 53 -1.60 -7.78 7.81
C ARG A 53 -0.17 -8.21 7.53
N THR A 54 0.31 -9.23 8.22
CA THR A 54 1.67 -9.77 8.04
C THR A 54 1.85 -10.32 6.64
N LYS A 55 0.91 -11.16 6.18
CA LYS A 55 0.94 -11.70 4.83
C LYS A 55 0.91 -10.57 3.79
N ALA A 56 -0.02 -9.63 3.96
CA ALA A 56 -0.16 -8.49 3.07
C ALA A 56 1.12 -7.64 2.97
N LEU A 57 1.81 -7.42 4.09
CA LEU A 57 3.08 -6.71 4.11
C LEU A 57 4.20 -7.48 3.39
N GLY A 58 4.22 -8.81 3.52
CA GLY A 58 5.14 -9.67 2.76
C GLY A 58 4.87 -9.60 1.26
N ASP A 59 3.61 -9.81 0.85
CA ASP A 59 3.20 -9.75 -0.55
C ASP A 59 3.53 -8.37 -1.17
N LEU A 60 3.30 -7.29 -0.43
CA LEU A 60 3.62 -5.91 -0.83
C LEU A 60 5.12 -5.73 -1.11
N HIS A 61 5.96 -6.28 -0.23
CA HIS A 61 7.40 -6.19 -0.39
C HIS A 61 7.87 -6.89 -1.67
N ASP A 62 7.33 -8.08 -1.95
CA ASP A 62 7.66 -8.84 -3.14
C ASP A 62 7.23 -8.11 -4.42
N VAL A 63 6.13 -7.35 -4.37
CA VAL A 63 5.67 -6.48 -5.46
C VAL A 63 6.57 -5.25 -5.65
N LEU A 64 7.05 -4.64 -4.57
CA LEU A 64 7.83 -3.39 -4.61
C LEU A 64 9.33 -3.59 -4.89
N HIS A 65 9.92 -4.73 -4.49
CA HIS A 65 11.38 -4.91 -4.44
C HIS A 65 11.94 -6.02 -5.34
N HIS A 66 11.23 -6.40 -6.41
CA HIS A 66 11.66 -7.52 -7.25
C HIS A 66 12.68 -7.11 -8.32
N GLN A 67 13.89 -7.71 -8.26
CA GLN A 67 14.88 -7.78 -9.35
C GLN A 67 15.25 -6.47 -10.05
N ASN A 68 15.74 -5.46 -9.31
CA ASN A 68 16.28 -4.21 -9.88
C ASN A 68 15.36 -3.49 -10.89
N THR A 69 14.06 -3.83 -10.89
CA THR A 69 13.08 -3.37 -11.87
C THR A 69 11.95 -2.69 -11.11
N ILE A 70 11.59 -1.48 -11.55
CA ILE A 70 10.41 -0.78 -11.06
C ILE A 70 9.24 -1.17 -11.97
N TYR A 71 8.22 -1.80 -11.41
CA TYR A 71 7.03 -2.21 -12.14
C TYR A 71 5.98 -1.10 -12.15
N GLU A 72 5.05 -1.14 -13.10
CA GLU A 72 4.01 -0.11 -13.23
C GLU A 72 3.14 0.00 -11.97
N ALA A 73 2.88 -1.13 -11.31
CA ALA A 73 2.14 -1.19 -10.05
C ALA A 73 2.90 -0.57 -8.85
N THR A 74 4.22 -0.34 -8.95
CA THR A 74 5.03 0.22 -7.86
C THR A 74 4.57 1.62 -7.47
N VAL A 75 4.28 2.48 -8.45
CA VAL A 75 3.85 3.87 -8.20
C VAL A 75 2.51 3.97 -7.48
N PRO A 76 1.40 3.36 -7.96
CA PRO A 76 0.12 3.43 -7.26
C PRO A 76 0.18 2.73 -5.89
N THR A 77 0.96 1.65 -5.76
CA THR A 77 1.23 1.00 -4.48
C THR A 77 1.86 1.96 -3.48
N ALA A 78 2.93 2.65 -3.86
CA ALA A 78 3.60 3.62 -2.99
C ALA A 78 2.67 4.77 -2.58
N ARG A 79 1.82 5.26 -3.51
CA ARG A 79 0.80 6.28 -3.20
C ARG A 79 -0.20 5.80 -2.16
N TYR A 80 -0.70 4.58 -2.29
CA TYR A 80 -1.61 4.00 -1.30
C TYR A 80 -0.95 3.90 0.07
N VAL A 81 0.29 3.38 0.13
CA VAL A 81 1.05 3.27 1.38
C VAL A 81 1.20 4.64 2.05
N ALA A 82 1.62 5.66 1.29
CA ALA A 82 1.75 7.02 1.81
C ALA A 82 0.43 7.56 2.39
N ALA A 83 -0.69 7.28 1.72
CA ALA A 83 -2.02 7.71 2.16
C ALA A 83 -2.47 7.07 3.49
N ILE A 84 -2.05 5.83 3.77
CA ILE A 84 -2.46 5.11 4.98
C ILE A 84 -1.50 5.28 6.16
N LEU A 85 -0.33 5.93 5.98
CA LEU A 85 0.66 6.04 7.05
C LEU A 85 0.12 6.71 8.33
N SER A 86 -0.84 7.63 8.19
CA SER A 86 -1.48 8.30 9.34
C SER A 86 -2.59 7.47 10.00
N ASP A 87 -3.02 6.36 9.39
CA ASP A 87 -4.06 5.50 9.96
C ASP A 87 -3.52 4.80 11.23
N PRO A 88 -4.23 4.87 12.38
CA PRO A 88 -3.78 4.23 13.61
C PRO A 88 -3.54 2.73 13.50
N ARG A 89 -4.23 2.03 12.60
CA ARG A 89 -4.05 0.59 12.38
C ARG A 89 -2.65 0.25 11.86
N THR A 90 -1.94 1.22 11.27
CA THR A 90 -0.53 1.03 10.91
C THR A 90 0.41 0.94 12.11
N MET A 91 -0.04 1.27 13.33
CA MET A 91 0.72 1.00 14.56
C MET A 91 0.57 -0.42 15.08
N LEU A 92 -0.38 -1.19 14.54
CA LEU A 92 -0.61 -2.54 14.99
C LEU A 92 0.58 -3.44 14.62
N PRO A 93 0.85 -4.49 15.43
CA PRO A 93 1.96 -5.39 15.17
C PRO A 93 1.74 -6.20 13.90
N VAL A 94 2.86 -6.58 13.28
CA VAL A 94 2.96 -7.66 12.29
C VAL A 94 3.97 -8.67 12.80
N ASP A 95 3.81 -9.93 12.42
CA ASP A 95 4.82 -10.94 12.72
C ASP A 95 6.08 -10.63 11.91
N LYS A 96 7.24 -10.84 12.52
CA LYS A 96 8.48 -10.94 11.77
C LYS A 96 8.70 -12.39 11.38
N VAL A 97 9.29 -12.62 10.21
CA VAL A 97 9.88 -13.92 9.86
C VAL A 97 10.72 -14.40 11.05
N ARG A 98 10.51 -15.66 11.43
CA ARG A 98 10.92 -16.35 12.67
C ARG A 98 12.11 -15.70 13.42
N GLY A 99 11.89 -15.35 14.69
CA GLY A 99 12.98 -15.10 15.65
C GLY A 99 13.19 -13.65 16.12
N THR A 100 12.29 -12.71 15.81
CA THR A 100 12.34 -11.35 16.37
C THR A 100 10.99 -10.89 16.93
N PHE A 101 11.03 -9.99 17.91
CA PHE A 101 9.83 -9.35 18.47
C PHE A 101 8.95 -8.75 17.36
N PRO A 102 7.61 -8.81 17.48
CA PRO A 102 6.69 -8.19 16.53
C PRO A 102 7.08 -6.74 16.26
N GLY A 103 7.20 -6.40 14.98
CA GLY A 103 7.51 -5.04 14.55
C GLY A 103 6.24 -4.21 14.38
N CYS A 104 6.32 -2.90 14.64
CA CYS A 104 5.28 -1.96 14.24
C CYS A 104 5.17 -1.97 12.70
N MET A 105 3.97 -2.17 12.14
CA MET A 105 3.76 -2.21 10.69
C MET A 105 4.22 -0.91 10.02
N ARG A 106 3.93 0.25 10.62
CA ARG A 106 4.35 1.56 10.10
C ARG A 106 5.86 1.67 9.98
N ALA A 107 6.60 1.15 10.95
CA ALA A 107 8.06 1.14 10.86
C ALA A 107 8.51 0.33 9.64
N LYS A 108 7.91 -0.84 9.40
CA LYS A 108 8.21 -1.69 8.25
C LYS A 108 7.76 -1.13 6.89
N LEU A 109 6.78 -0.24 6.87
CA LEU A 109 6.40 0.49 5.65
C LEU A 109 7.40 1.61 5.32
N LEU A 110 8.09 2.15 6.33
CA LEU A 110 9.05 3.25 6.18
C LEU A 110 10.49 2.77 5.99
N THR A 111 10.83 1.66 6.65
CA THR A 111 12.11 0.99 6.52
C THR A 111 11.84 -0.24 5.67
N GLY A 112 12.35 -0.26 4.44
CA GLY A 112 12.44 -1.50 3.66
C GLY A 112 13.06 -2.64 4.50
N PRO A 113 12.95 -3.90 4.05
CA PRO A 113 13.38 -5.05 4.85
C PRO A 113 14.80 -4.95 5.40
#